data_AF-A0A7C3RBV3-F1
#
_entry.id   AF-A0A7C3RBV3-F1
#
_cell.length_a   1.000
_cell.length_b   1.000
_cell.length_c   1.000
_cell.angle_alpha   90.00
_cell.angle_beta   90.00
_cell.angle_gamma   90.00
#
_symmetry.space_group_name_H-M   'P 1'
#
loop_
_entity.id
_entity.type
_entity.pdbx_description
1 polymer ?
#
loop_
_entity_poly.entity_id
_entity_poly.type
_entity_poly.pdbx_seq_one_letter_code
_entity_poly.pdbx_strand_id
1 'polypeptide(L)' 'MSSSKKIILSFLAAVLIGGAFYGGFFYGKLQCKICPPEDIDFSLFWEAYYKLQEKFVDKSRIDPRQIIYGAIS' A
#
# COMPACT_ATOMS: atom_id res chain seq x y z
N MET A 1 8.56 40.86 3.37
CA MET A 1 9.46 39.71 3.57
C MET A 1 10.29 39.49 2.31
N SER A 2 11.63 39.65 2.38
CA SER A 2 12.53 39.51 1.22
C SER A 2 12.38 38.14 0.55
N SER A 3 12.44 38.08 -0.78
CA SER A 3 12.20 36.86 -1.58
C SER A 3 13.05 35.68 -1.13
N SER A 4 14.29 35.91 -0.68
CA SER A 4 15.19 34.88 -0.15
C SER A 4 14.65 34.24 1.16
N LYS A 5 14.00 35.02 2.02
CA LYS A 5 13.40 34.51 3.27
C LYS A 5 12.18 33.63 3.00
N LYS A 6 11.42 33.91 1.93
CA LYS A 6 10.27 33.09 1.51
C LYS A 6 10.72 31.72 0.98
N ILE A 7 11.81 31.68 0.22
CA ILE A 7 12.39 30.43 -0.30
C ILE A 7 12.88 29.55 0.86
N ILE A 8 13.61 30.13 1.82
CA ILE A 8 14.09 29.40 3.01
C ILE A 8 12.91 28.85 3.83
N LEU A 9 11.86 29.67 4.04
CA LEU A 9 10.67 29.24 4.78
C LEU A 9 9.93 28.09 4.08
N SER A 10 9.81 28.15 2.75
CA SER A 10 9.18 27.09 1.95
C SER A 10 9.96 25.78 2.05
N PHE A 11 11.29 25.84 1.96
CA PHE A 11 12.14 24.66 2.12
C PHE A 11 12.04 24.05 3.52
N LEU A 12 12.06 24.89 4.57
CA LEU A 12 11.88 24.43 5.95
C LEU A 12 10.53 23.73 6.14
N ALA A 13 9.46 24.29 5.59
CA ALA A 13 8.13 23.70 5.64
C ALA A 13 8.08 22.34 4.93
N ALA A 14 8.71 22.22 3.76
CA ALA A 14 8.80 20.96 3.03
C ALA A 14 9.56 19.88 3.82
N VAL A 15 10.68 20.25 4.47
CA VAL A 15 11.45 19.34 5.32
C VAL A 15 10.63 18.89 6.53
N LEU A 16 9.91 19.79 7.19
CA LEU A 16 9.06 19.45 8.33
C LEU A 16 7.92 18.49 7.93
N ILE A 17 7.27 18.73 6.79
CA ILE A 17 6.22 17.85 6.27
C ILE A 17 6.80 16.48 5.92
N GLY A 18 7.92 16.44 5.19
CA GLY A 18 8.59 15.19 4.84
C GLY A 18 9.06 14.41 6.06
N GLY A 19 9.64 15.09 7.05
CA GLY A 19 10.07 14.50 8.31
C GLY A 19 8.90 13.94 9.13
N ALA A 20 7.80 14.67 9.24
CA ALA A 20 6.60 14.19 9.93
C ALA A 20 6.00 12.96 9.24
N PHE A 21 5.92 12.97 7.91
CA PHE A 21 5.44 11.82 7.13
C PHE A 21 6.34 10.59 7.30
N TYR A 22 7.67 10.76 7.14
CA TYR A 22 8.62 9.65 7.27
C TYR A 22 8.68 9.11 8.69
N GLY A 23 8.66 9.99 9.69
CA GLY A 23 8.59 9.61 11.10
C GLY A 23 7.31 8.84 11.43
N GLY A 24 6.15 9.29 10.94
CA GLY A 24 4.89 8.58 11.10
C GLY A 24 4.88 7.21 10.44
N PHE A 25 5.41 7.11 9.22
CA PHE A 25 5.55 5.83 8.50
C PHE A 25 6.43 4.83 9.26
N PHE A 26 7.57 5.29 9.80
CA PHE A 26 8.47 4.43 10.58
C PHE A 26 7.84 3.98 11.90
N TYR A 27 7.17 4.91 12.61
CA TYR A 27 6.46 4.58 13.84
C TYR A 27 5.30 3.60 13.61
N GLY A 28 4.59 3.74 12.48
CA GLY A 28 3.53 2.82 12.06
C GLY A 28 4.04 1.39 11.85
N LYS A 29 5.22 1.22 11.23
CA LYS A 29 5.85 -0.10 11.09
C LYS A 29 6.20 -0.73 12.45
N LEU A 30 6.64 0.05 13.43
CA LEU A 30 6.99 -0.45 14.76
C LEU A 30 5.78 -0.96 15.57
N GLN A 31 4.60 -0.39 15.35
CA GLN A 31 3.37 -0.74 16.07
C GLN A 31 2.63 -1.95 15.47
N CYS A 32 3.10 -2.46 14.34
CA CYS A 32 2.43 -3.49 13.58
C CYS A 32 2.67 -4.88 14.20
N LYS A 33 1.61 -5.46 14.80
CA LYS A 33 1.67 -6.79 15.44
C LYS A 33 1.68 -7.93 14.40
N ILE A 34 1.01 -7.75 13.28
CA ILE A 34 0.91 -8.69 12.16
C ILE A 34 1.08 -7.88 10.89
N CYS A 35 2.26 -7.96 10.27
CA CYS A 35 2.58 -7.21 9.07
C CYS A 35 2.56 -8.14 7.86
N PRO A 36 2.13 -7.64 6.69
CA PRO A 36 2.39 -8.37 5.47
C PRO A 36 3.90 -8.55 5.31
N PRO A 37 4.35 -9.78 4.98
CA PRO A 37 5.76 -10.03 4.72
C PRO A 37 6.22 -9.20 3.52
N GLU A 38 7.39 -8.57 3.64
CA GLU A 38 7.89 -7.60 2.67
C GLU A 38 8.44 -8.25 1.39
N ASP A 39 8.79 -9.54 1.48
CA ASP A 39 9.43 -10.34 0.44
C ASP A 39 8.45 -11.23 -0.35
N ILE A 40 7.16 -11.25 0.03
CA ILE A 40 6.14 -12.01 -0.69
C ILE A 40 5.59 -11.19 -1.86
N ASP A 41 5.65 -11.79 -3.04
CA ASP A 41 5.04 -11.23 -4.23
C ASP A 41 3.55 -11.58 -4.31
N PHE A 42 2.70 -10.61 -3.93
CA PHE A 42 1.25 -10.72 -4.08
C PHE A 42 0.77 -10.63 -5.55
N SER A 43 1.66 -10.33 -6.51
CA SER A 43 1.29 -10.27 -7.93
C SER A 43 0.82 -11.63 -8.46
N LEU A 44 1.39 -12.73 -7.97
CA LEU A 44 1.01 -14.09 -8.38
C LEU A 44 -0.44 -14.43 -8.02
N PHE A 45 -0.90 -13.98 -6.86
CA PHE A 45 -2.31 -14.13 -6.48
C PHE A 45 -3.22 -13.41 -7.47
N TRP A 46 -2.88 -12.17 -7.82
CA TRP A 46 -3.66 -11.38 -8.76
C TRP A 46 -3.62 -11.97 -10.18
N GLU A 47 -2.46 -12.43 -10.64
CA GLU A 47 -2.34 -13.11 -11.93
C GLU A 47 -3.23 -14.35 -12.00
N ALA A 48 -3.21 -15.19 -10.95
CA ALA A 48 -4.08 -16.36 -10.86
C ALA A 48 -5.56 -15.97 -10.85
N TYR A 49 -5.92 -14.94 -10.08
CA TYR A 49 -7.29 -14.42 -10.02
C TYR A 49 -7.78 -13.92 -11.39
N TYR A 50 -6.95 -13.16 -12.12
CA TYR A 50 -7.28 -12.69 -13.48
C TYR A 50 -7.46 -13.85 -14.46
N LYS A 51 -6.56 -14.85 -14.44
CA LYS A 51 -6.71 -16.05 -15.27
C LYS A 51 -8.00 -16.80 -14.96
N LEU A 52 -8.39 -16.83 -13.68
CA LEU A 52 -9.64 -17.46 -13.25
C LEU A 52 -10.84 -16.68 -13.78
N GLN A 53 -10.85 -15.35 -13.69
CA GLN A 53 -11.91 -14.52 -14.28
C GLN A 53 -12.02 -14.65 -15.81
N GLU A 54 -10.88 -14.84 -16.50
CA GLU A 54 -10.85 -15.01 -17.94
C GLU A 54 -11.40 -16.38 -18.37
N LYS A 55 -10.90 -17.45 -17.74
CA LYS A 55 -11.02 -18.83 -18.22
C LYS A 55 -12.04 -19.69 -17.48
N PHE A 56 -12.55 -19.26 -16.33
CA PHE A 56 -13.54 -20.03 -15.59
C PHE A 56 -14.88 -20.05 -16.35
N VAL A 57 -15.42 -21.25 -16.53
CA VAL A 57 -16.57 -21.52 -17.40
C VAL A 57 -17.82 -20.76 -16.93
N ASP A 58 -18.04 -20.70 -15.63
CA ASP A 58 -19.18 -20.02 -15.02
C ASP A 58 -18.74 -18.81 -14.20
N LYS A 59 -18.49 -17.71 -14.88
CA LYS A 59 -18.01 -16.45 -14.26
C LYS A 59 -18.96 -15.91 -13.18
N SER A 60 -20.26 -16.27 -13.22
CA SER A 60 -21.24 -15.83 -12.22
C SER A 60 -20.98 -16.37 -10.82
N ARG A 61 -20.20 -17.45 -10.71
CA ARG A 61 -19.82 -18.08 -9.45
C ARG A 61 -18.52 -17.54 -8.86
N ILE A 62 -17.85 -16.61 -9.54
CA ILE A 62 -16.66 -15.96 -8.99
C ILE A 62 -17.13 -14.88 -8.01
N ASP A 63 -17.06 -15.20 -6.72
CA ASP A 63 -17.27 -14.24 -5.65
C ASP A 63 -15.92 -13.72 -5.12
N PRO A 64 -15.60 -12.42 -5.26
CA PRO A 64 -14.30 -11.88 -4.85
C PRO A 64 -14.00 -12.09 -3.37
N ARG A 65 -15.02 -12.05 -2.50
CA ARG A 65 -14.84 -12.24 -1.06
C ARG A 65 -14.47 -13.69 -0.75
N GLN A 66 -15.15 -14.65 -1.39
CA GLN A 66 -14.84 -16.06 -1.23
C GLN A 66 -13.45 -16.40 -1.75
N ILE A 67 -13.01 -15.82 -2.87
CA ILE A 67 -11.65 -16.04 -3.38
C ILE A 67 -10.60 -15.47 -2.41
N ILE A 68 -10.75 -14.22 -1.97
CA ILE A 68 -9.78 -13.58 -1.09
C ILE A 68 -9.75 -14.28 0.28
N TYR A 69 -10.91 -14.52 0.90
CA TYR A 69 -10.96 -15.17 2.22
C TYR A 69 -10.62 -16.65 2.15
N GLY A 70 -11.00 -17.34 1.07
CA GLY A 70 -10.62 -18.73 0.85
C GLY A 70 -9.13 -18.93 0.63
N ALA A 71 -8.43 -17.94 0.05
CA ALA A 71 -6.97 -17.98 -0.08
C ALA A 71 -6.22 -17.72 1.24
N ILE A 72 -6.88 -17.10 2.22
CA ILE A 72 -6.31 -16.77 3.54
C ILE A 72 -6.59 -17.88 4.59
N SER A 73 -7.65 -18.68 4.42
CA SER A 73 -8.19 -19.63 5.41
C SER A 73 -7.71 -21.07 5.25
#